data_AF-A0A1S3ZGF6-F1
#
_entry.id   AF-A0A1S3ZGF6-F1
#
_cell.length_a   1.000
_cell.length_b   1.000
_cell.length_c   1.000
_cell.angle_alpha   90.00
_cell.angle_beta   90.00
_cell.angle_gamma   90.00
#
_symmetry.space_group_name_H-M   'P 1'
#
loop_
_entity.id
_entity.type
_entity.pdbx_description
1 polymer ?
#
loop_
_entity_poly.entity_id
_entity_poly.type
_entity_poly.pdbx_seq_one_letter_code
_entity_poly.pdbx_strand_id
1 'polypeptide(L)'
;MSMMGKLTFFLGLQIQQSKEGTFICQTKYTKKLIQKFGMSNAKSIGTPMSPSTNLDKDEQGIPVDETKYRGMIRSLLYLTTSRSDIMFSICKCARFQSAPKESHLTTVKRIIRYLIGTVSHGLWYLRSKSFKLEGFSDADLAGDKDYRKSTSGTCQLLGKALIS
;
A
#
# COMPACT_ATOMS: atom_id res chain seq x y z
N MET A 1 -16.46 18.57 29.59
CA MET A 1 -15.77 17.75 28.56
C MET A 1 -14.31 17.65 28.97
N SER A 2 -13.78 16.46 29.27
CA SER A 2 -12.36 16.35 29.65
C SER A 2 -11.49 16.54 28.41
N MET A 3 -10.45 17.36 28.52
CA MET A 3 -9.47 17.56 27.45
C MET A 3 -8.63 16.29 27.31
N MET A 4 -8.97 15.41 26.36
CA MET A 4 -8.25 14.15 26.09
C MET A 4 -6.85 14.34 25.46
N GLY A 5 -6.23 15.51 25.62
CA GLY A 5 -4.90 15.79 25.08
C GLY A 5 -4.84 15.75 23.55
N LYS A 6 -3.63 15.66 23.00
CA LYS A 6 -3.41 15.52 21.56
C LYS A 6 -3.74 14.11 21.09
N LEU A 7 -4.28 13.99 19.88
CA LEU A 7 -4.57 12.70 19.27
C LEU A 7 -3.27 12.01 18.86
N THR A 8 -2.97 10.87 19.48
CA THR A 8 -1.75 10.09 19.22
C THR A 8 -2.00 8.78 18.47
N PHE A 9 -3.24 8.27 18.52
CA PHE A 9 -3.63 7.03 17.86
C PHE A 9 -5.11 7.05 17.48
N PHE A 10 -5.44 6.61 16.27
CA PHE A 10 -6.84 6.46 15.82
C PHE A 10 -6.95 5.35 14.79
N LEU A 11 -7.82 4.37 15.01
CA LEU A 11 -8.07 3.25 14.08
C LEU A 11 -6.80 2.65 13.48
N GLY A 12 -5.77 2.36 14.29
CA GLY A 12 -4.51 1.77 13.82
C GLY A 12 -3.47 2.76 13.29
N LEU A 13 -3.86 4.02 13.04
CA LEU A 13 -2.96 5.10 12.62
C LEU A 13 -2.27 5.72 13.84
N GLN A 14 -0.96 5.87 13.75
CA GLN A 14 -0.14 6.62 14.70
C GLN A 14 -0.04 8.06 14.21
N ILE A 15 -0.34 9.01 15.09
CA ILE A 15 -0.47 10.42 14.76
C ILE A 15 0.54 11.21 15.59
N GLN A 16 1.36 12.01 14.93
CA GLN A 16 2.32 12.90 15.59
C GLN A 16 2.03 14.33 15.13
N GLN A 17 1.60 15.18 16.08
CA GLN A 17 1.19 16.55 15.80
C GLN A 17 2.22 17.56 16.31
N SER A 18 2.73 18.39 15.41
CA SER A 18 3.67 19.47 15.70
C SER A 18 3.11 20.84 15.30
N LYS A 19 3.91 21.91 15.50
CA LYS A 19 3.54 23.25 15.02
C LYS A 19 3.62 23.34 13.49
N GLU A 20 4.45 22.52 12.88
CA GLU A 20 4.74 22.50 11.45
C GLU A 20 3.76 21.62 10.67
N GLY A 21 3.14 20.60 11.29
CA GLY A 21 2.25 19.69 10.59
C GLY A 21 1.79 18.49 11.43
N THR A 22 1.18 17.52 10.74
CA THR A 22 0.76 16.24 11.31
C THR A 22 1.37 15.10 10.50
N PHE A 23 2.11 14.21 11.16
CA PHE A 23 2.56 12.95 10.57
C PHE A 23 1.57 11.84 10.90
N ILE A 24 1.21 11.05 9.89
CA ILE A 24 0.37 9.87 10.04
C ILE A 24 1.12 8.66 9.52
N CYS A 25 1.33 7.65 10.35
CA CYS A 25 1.99 6.41 9.95
C CYS A 25 1.37 5.18 10.60
N GLN A 26 1.71 3.98 10.09
CA GLN A 26 1.23 2.70 10.62
C GLN A 26 2.38 1.77 11.04
N THR A 27 3.50 2.34 11.52
CA THR A 27 4.73 1.62 11.89
C THR A 27 4.46 0.35 12.72
N LYS A 28 3.64 0.43 13.76
CA LYS A 28 3.28 -0.71 14.62
C LYS A 28 2.54 -1.81 13.83
N TYR A 29 1.62 -1.41 12.96
CA TYR A 29 0.86 -2.35 12.14
C TYR A 29 1.77 -2.99 11.08
N THR A 30 2.64 -2.22 10.42
CA THR A 30 3.60 -2.72 9.44
C THR A 30 4.50 -3.81 10.04
N LYS A 31 5.04 -3.59 11.25
CA LYS A 31 5.84 -4.60 11.96
C LYS A 31 5.04 -5.88 12.25
N LYS A 32 3.81 -5.74 12.75
CA LYS A 32 2.92 -6.88 13.00
C LYS A 32 2.58 -7.64 11.72
N LEU A 33 2.36 -6.94 10.61
CA LEU A 33 2.08 -7.54 9.30
C LEU A 33 3.28 -8.36 8.80
N ILE A 34 4.49 -7.81 8.88
CA ILE A 34 5.73 -8.51 8.51
C ILE A 34 5.90 -9.78 9.35
N GLN A 35 5.69 -9.69 10.67
CA GLN A 35 5.77 -10.84 11.57
C GLN A 35 4.69 -11.89 11.29
N LYS A 36 3.44 -11.46 11.08
CA LYS A 36 2.29 -12.33 10.79
C LYS A 36 2.54 -13.25 9.60
N PHE A 37 3.26 -12.78 8.59
CA PHE A 37 3.58 -13.56 7.39
C PHE A 37 4.99 -14.18 7.42
N GLY A 38 5.66 -14.19 8.57
CA GLY A 38 6.94 -14.86 8.76
C GLY A 38 8.10 -14.21 7.98
N MET A 39 8.02 -12.91 7.70
CA MET A 39 8.98 -12.22 6.82
C MET A 39 9.98 -11.32 7.56
N SER A 40 10.04 -11.38 8.89
CA SER A 40 10.89 -10.50 9.71
C SER A 40 12.39 -10.52 9.33
N ASN A 41 12.90 -11.67 8.85
CA ASN A 41 14.32 -11.84 8.50
C ASN A 41 14.58 -11.67 6.99
N ALA A 42 13.59 -11.27 6.19
CA ALA A 42 13.76 -11.12 4.76
C ALA A 42 14.57 -9.85 4.42
N LYS A 43 15.44 -9.93 3.41
CA LYS A 43 16.21 -8.77 2.92
C LYS A 43 15.28 -7.73 2.31
N SER A 44 15.43 -6.47 2.71
CA SER A 44 14.67 -5.35 2.16
C SER A 44 14.93 -5.15 0.66
N ILE A 45 14.01 -4.46 0.00
CA ILE A 45 14.12 -4.07 -1.41
C ILE A 45 13.63 -2.63 -1.60
N GLY A 46 14.19 -1.90 -2.56
CA GLY A 46 13.92 -0.46 -2.73
C GLY A 46 12.60 -0.12 -3.42
N THR A 47 11.91 -1.09 -4.05
CA THR A 47 10.64 -0.84 -4.74
C THR A 47 9.61 -1.94 -4.47
N PRO A 48 8.30 -1.59 -4.34
CA PRO A 48 7.26 -2.58 -4.10
C PRO A 48 7.06 -3.53 -5.28
N MET A 49 7.30 -3.04 -6.50
CA MET A 49 7.18 -3.78 -7.76
C MET A 49 8.18 -3.22 -8.79
N SER A 50 8.68 -4.06 -9.70
CA SER A 50 9.48 -3.57 -10.84
C SER A 50 8.55 -2.98 -11.91
N PRO A 51 8.92 -1.90 -12.62
CA PRO A 51 8.17 -1.41 -13.78
C PRO A 51 7.98 -2.49 -14.85
N SER A 52 8.94 -3.41 -14.99
CA SER A 52 8.88 -4.55 -15.90
C SER A 52 8.05 -5.73 -15.40
N THR A 53 7.48 -5.66 -14.19
CA THR A 53 6.70 -6.77 -13.63
C THR A 53 5.41 -6.95 -14.42
N ASN A 54 5.35 -8.03 -15.19
CA ASN A 54 4.13 -8.52 -15.79
C ASN A 54 3.57 -9.66 -14.94
N LEU A 55 2.29 -9.57 -14.57
CA LEU A 55 1.57 -10.64 -13.91
C LEU A 55 0.46 -11.05 -14.87
N ASP A 56 0.42 -12.33 -15.19
CA ASP A 56 -0.62 -12.98 -15.97
C ASP A 56 -1.24 -14.11 -15.13
N LYS A 57 -2.26 -14.79 -15.64
CA LYS A 57 -2.94 -15.86 -14.89
C LYS A 57 -2.03 -17.01 -14.44
N ASP A 58 -0.89 -17.21 -15.09
CA ASP A 58 0.06 -18.28 -14.82
C ASP A 58 -0.66 -19.65 -14.68
N GLU A 59 -1.39 -20.03 -15.74
CA GLU A 59 -2.33 -21.18 -15.69
C GLU A 59 -1.62 -22.48 -15.29
N GLN A 60 -0.39 -22.68 -15.78
CA GLN A 60 0.49 -23.81 -15.48
C GLN A 60 1.26 -23.65 -14.15
N GLY A 61 1.17 -22.49 -13.51
CA GLY A 61 1.82 -22.20 -12.25
C GLY A 61 1.27 -23.01 -11.09
N ILE A 62 2.11 -23.17 -10.07
CA ILE A 62 1.77 -23.90 -8.85
C ILE A 62 0.69 -23.12 -8.08
N PRO A 63 -0.46 -23.74 -7.75
CA PRO A 63 -1.53 -23.08 -7.02
C PRO A 63 -1.10 -22.72 -5.59
N VAL A 64 -1.58 -21.58 -5.12
CA VAL A 64 -1.38 -21.10 -3.75
C VAL A 64 -2.71 -21.13 -3.00
N ASP A 65 -2.68 -21.40 -1.70
CA ASP A 65 -3.86 -21.30 -0.84
C ASP A 65 -4.52 -19.90 -0.95
N GLU A 66 -5.74 -19.89 -1.48
CA GLU A 66 -6.56 -18.70 -1.67
C GLU A 66 -6.80 -17.93 -0.37
N THR A 67 -7.04 -18.64 0.74
CA THR A 67 -7.35 -18.03 2.04
C THR A 67 -6.15 -17.26 2.55
N LYS A 68 -4.97 -17.88 2.48
CA LYS A 68 -3.70 -17.25 2.84
C LYS A 68 -3.41 -16.05 1.95
N TYR A 69 -3.57 -16.20 0.64
CA TYR A 69 -3.33 -15.11 -0.32
C TYR A 69 -4.26 -13.91 -0.09
N ARG A 70 -5.57 -14.15 0.02
CA ARG A 70 -6.57 -13.11 0.35
C ARG A 70 -6.27 -12.44 1.67
N GLY A 71 -5.83 -13.20 2.68
CA GLY A 71 -5.39 -12.68 3.97
C GLY A 71 -4.21 -11.70 3.84
N MET A 72 -3.24 -11.99 2.98
CA MET A 72 -2.13 -11.08 2.67
C MET A 72 -2.59 -9.81 1.97
N ILE A 73 -3.39 -9.95 0.91
CA ILE A 73 -3.92 -8.81 0.15
C ILE A 73 -4.74 -7.87 1.05
N ARG A 74 -5.66 -8.41 1.87
CA ARG A 74 -6.48 -7.60 2.79
C ARG A 74 -5.62 -6.87 3.83
N SER A 75 -4.60 -7.54 4.38
CA SER A 75 -3.71 -6.91 5.36
C SER A 75 -2.90 -5.76 4.73
N LEU A 76 -2.46 -5.93 3.49
CA LEU A 76 -1.74 -4.89 2.74
C LEU A 76 -2.68 -3.76 2.30
N LEU A 77 -3.91 -4.05 1.90
CA LEU A 77 -4.90 -3.04 1.51
C LEU A 77 -5.23 -2.08 2.65
N TYR A 78 -5.29 -2.58 3.90
CA TYR A 78 -5.49 -1.70 5.06
C TYR A 78 -4.30 -0.73 5.30
N LEU A 79 -3.10 -1.09 4.85
CA LEU A 79 -1.92 -0.24 5.00
C LEU A 79 -1.90 0.92 3.98
N THR A 80 -2.63 0.82 2.87
CA THR A 80 -2.60 1.85 1.81
C THR A 80 -3.09 3.21 2.27
N THR A 81 -3.90 3.26 3.35
CA THR A 81 -4.36 4.51 3.97
C THR A 81 -3.21 5.43 4.40
N SER A 82 -2.09 4.87 4.89
CA SER A 82 -0.88 5.65 5.21
C SER A 82 0.28 5.43 4.23
N ARG A 83 0.11 4.50 3.29
CA ARG A 83 1.11 4.03 2.33
C ARG A 83 0.52 3.94 0.93
N SER A 84 0.16 5.09 0.35
CA SER A 84 -0.37 5.15 -1.03
C SER A 84 0.64 4.65 -2.06
N ASP A 85 1.93 4.70 -1.76
CA ASP A 85 3.05 4.24 -2.58
C ASP A 85 3.02 2.75 -2.95
N ILE A 86 2.31 1.91 -2.17
CA ILE A 86 2.15 0.47 -2.47
C ILE A 86 0.80 0.12 -3.12
N MET A 87 -0.11 1.10 -3.26
CA MET A 87 -1.50 0.87 -3.69
C MET A 87 -1.58 0.19 -5.06
N PHE A 88 -0.84 0.71 -6.04
CA PHE A 88 -0.80 0.13 -7.39
C PHE A 88 -0.37 -1.35 -7.38
N SER A 89 0.70 -1.67 -6.65
CA SER A 89 1.23 -3.04 -6.59
C SER A 89 0.24 -4.01 -5.96
N ILE A 90 -0.47 -3.59 -4.91
CA ILE A 90 -1.50 -4.40 -4.25
C ILE A 90 -2.70 -4.60 -5.17
N CYS A 91 -3.21 -3.53 -5.79
CA CYS A 91 -4.34 -3.60 -6.71
C CYS A 91 -4.06 -4.54 -7.89
N LYS A 92 -2.83 -4.54 -8.42
CA LYS A 92 -2.42 -5.48 -9.47
C LYS A 92 -2.42 -6.93 -8.98
N CYS A 93 -1.89 -7.18 -7.78
CA CYS A 93 -1.89 -8.53 -7.17
C CYS A 93 -3.31 -9.02 -6.83
N ALA A 94 -4.19 -8.14 -6.37
CA ALA A 94 -5.55 -8.49 -5.96
C ALA A 94 -6.40 -9.09 -7.09
N ARG A 95 -6.06 -8.85 -8.36
CA ARG A 95 -6.75 -9.43 -9.53
C ARG A 95 -6.72 -10.96 -9.53
N PHE A 96 -5.71 -11.56 -8.92
CA PHE A 96 -5.49 -13.02 -8.92
C PHE A 96 -6.00 -13.71 -7.65
N GLN A 97 -6.79 -13.03 -6.81
CA GLN A 97 -7.26 -13.56 -5.53
C GLN A 97 -8.21 -14.76 -5.62
N SER A 98 -8.78 -15.03 -6.80
CA SER A 98 -9.65 -16.19 -7.04
C SER A 98 -8.87 -17.47 -7.33
N ALA A 99 -7.71 -17.37 -7.97
CA ALA A 99 -6.86 -18.51 -8.32
C ALA A 99 -5.38 -18.10 -8.29
N PRO A 100 -4.82 -17.81 -7.10
CA PRO A 100 -3.46 -17.30 -6.98
C PRO A 100 -2.44 -18.41 -7.25
N LYS A 101 -1.27 -17.99 -7.72
CA LYS A 101 -0.14 -18.85 -8.12
C LYS A 101 1.14 -18.40 -7.41
N GLU A 102 2.19 -19.21 -7.44
CA GLU A 102 3.46 -18.87 -6.79
C GLU A 102 4.10 -17.58 -7.32
N SER A 103 3.95 -17.31 -8.62
CA SER A 103 4.34 -16.03 -9.26
C SER A 103 3.67 -14.83 -8.59
N HIS A 104 2.36 -14.92 -8.36
CA HIS A 104 1.56 -13.93 -7.64
C HIS A 104 2.02 -13.76 -6.20
N LEU A 105 2.22 -14.86 -5.48
CA LEU A 105 2.68 -14.84 -4.09
C LEU A 105 4.08 -14.23 -3.95
N THR A 106 4.96 -14.50 -4.90
CA THR A 106 6.32 -13.94 -4.94
C THR A 106 6.28 -12.41 -5.02
N THR A 107 5.36 -11.87 -5.83
CA THR A 107 5.16 -10.43 -5.93
C THR A 107 4.59 -9.82 -4.64
N VAL A 108 3.64 -10.49 -3.99
CA VAL A 108 3.13 -10.04 -2.68
C VAL A 108 4.25 -10.06 -1.62
N LYS A 109 5.09 -11.10 -1.59
CA LYS A 109 6.27 -11.16 -0.71
C LYS A 109 7.26 -10.04 -1.01
N ARG A 110 7.43 -9.63 -2.28
CA ARG A 110 8.25 -8.47 -2.65
C ARG A 110 7.71 -7.18 -2.04
N ILE A 111 6.40 -6.94 -2.06
CA ILE A 111 5.79 -5.77 -1.41
C ILE A 111 6.11 -5.77 0.09
N ILE A 112 6.00 -6.92 0.77
CA ILE A 112 6.37 -7.02 2.19
C ILE A 112 7.87 -6.73 2.40
N ARG A 113 8.76 -7.20 1.53
CA ARG A 113 10.19 -6.86 1.59
C ARG A 113 10.46 -5.37 1.43
N TYR A 114 9.67 -4.68 0.61
CA TYR A 114 9.76 -3.22 0.49
C TYR A 114 9.33 -2.53 1.79
N LEU A 115 8.26 -3.04 2.43
CA LEU A 115 7.82 -2.54 3.73
C LEU A 115 8.87 -2.73 4.84
N ILE A 116 9.68 -3.79 4.81
CA ILE A 116 10.81 -3.99 5.74
C ILE A 116 11.82 -2.84 5.66
N GLY A 117 12.09 -2.33 4.46
CA GLY A 117 13.00 -1.18 4.27
C GLY A 117 12.36 0.17 4.62
N THR A 118 11.03 0.23 4.70
CA THR A 118 10.25 1.48 4.78
C THR A 118 9.26 1.48 5.96
N VAL A 119 9.58 0.77 7.04
CA VAL A 119 8.64 0.52 8.16
C VAL A 119 8.11 1.81 8.80
N SER A 120 8.94 2.86 8.85
CA SER A 120 8.61 4.16 9.46
C SER A 120 7.96 5.17 8.49
N HIS A 121 7.76 4.80 7.22
CA HIS A 121 7.14 5.70 6.25
C HIS A 121 5.67 5.98 6.59
N GLY A 122 5.20 7.15 6.18
CA GLY A 122 3.85 7.63 6.41
C GLY A 122 3.62 8.93 5.64
N LEU A 123 2.48 9.55 5.88
CA LEU A 123 2.04 10.78 5.23
C LEU A 123 2.35 11.99 6.12
N TRP A 124 2.94 13.03 5.53
CA TRP A 124 3.21 14.29 6.21
C TRP A 124 2.25 15.38 5.71
N TYR A 125 1.36 15.81 6.60
CA TYR A 125 0.41 16.89 6.36
C TYR A 125 0.98 18.19 6.92
N LEU A 126 1.66 18.96 6.06
CA LEU A 126 2.21 20.26 6.45
C LEU A 126 1.07 21.21 6.84
N ARG A 127 1.25 21.95 7.93
CA ARG A 127 0.35 23.03 8.32
C ARG A 127 0.38 24.09 7.21
N SER A 128 -0.76 24.26 6.54
CA SER A 128 -0.92 25.22 5.46
C SER A 128 -2.09 26.14 5.76
N LYS A 129 -2.00 27.39 5.29
CA LYS A 129 -3.12 28.33 5.21
C LYS A 129 -3.83 28.27 3.85
N SER A 130 -3.20 27.65 2.85
CA SER A 130 -3.74 27.46 1.51
C SER A 130 -4.26 26.04 1.35
N PHE A 131 -5.55 25.92 1.02
CA PHE A 131 -6.29 24.67 0.82
C PHE A 131 -6.74 24.53 -0.65
N LYS A 132 -5.85 24.83 -1.60
CA LYS A 132 -6.12 24.60 -3.01
C LYS A 132 -6.22 23.10 -3.27
N LEU A 133 -7.35 22.65 -3.81
CA LEU A 133 -7.53 21.26 -4.24
C LEU A 133 -7.00 21.11 -5.68
N GLU A 134 -6.05 20.22 -5.88
CA GLU A 134 -5.49 19.87 -7.18
C GLU A 134 -5.65 18.37 -7.42
N GLY A 135 -6.16 17.99 -8.59
CA GLY A 135 -6.38 16.61 -8.98
C GLY A 135 -5.56 16.27 -10.21
N PHE A 136 -4.89 15.12 -10.16
CA PHE A 136 -4.17 14.53 -11.27
C PHE A 136 -4.81 13.20 -11.63
N SER A 137 -4.90 12.89 -12.92
CA SER A 137 -5.41 11.64 -13.43
C SER A 137 -4.53 11.13 -14.56
N ASP A 138 -4.30 9.83 -14.57
CA ASP A 138 -3.60 9.13 -15.64
C ASP A 138 -4.34 7.83 -15.98
N ALA A 139 -4.19 7.35 -17.21
CA ALA A 139 -4.83 6.12 -17.64
C ALA A 139 -3.92 5.30 -18.57
N ASP A 140 -3.73 4.04 -18.21
CA ASP A 140 -3.04 3.05 -19.02
C ASP A 140 -4.07 2.22 -19.82
N LEU A 141 -4.11 2.42 -21.14
CA LEU A 141 -5.05 1.78 -22.05
C LEU A 141 -4.67 0.32 -22.29
N ALA A 142 -5.58 -0.60 -21.96
CA ALA A 142 -5.40 -2.04 -22.19
C ALA A 142 -4.07 -2.62 -21.63
N GLY A 143 -3.56 -2.03 -20.54
CA GLY A 143 -2.36 -2.50 -19.83
C GLY A 143 -2.55 -3.84 -19.12
N ASP A 144 -3.80 -4.28 -18.92
CA ASP A 144 -4.12 -5.66 -18.54
C ASP A 144 -4.05 -6.56 -19.78
N LYS A 145 -3.07 -7.49 -19.82
CA LYS A 145 -2.90 -8.40 -20.96
C LYS A 145 -4.01 -9.44 -21.07
N ASP A 146 -4.56 -9.88 -19.94
CA ASP A 146 -5.53 -10.97 -19.91
C ASP A 146 -6.90 -10.49 -20.38
N TYR A 147 -7.32 -9.32 -19.93
CA TYR A 147 -8.67 -8.80 -20.17
C TYR A 147 -8.72 -7.55 -21.04
N ARG A 148 -7.56 -7.01 -21.44
CA ARG A 148 -7.44 -5.73 -22.20
C ARG A 148 -8.15 -4.56 -21.51
N LYS A 149 -8.27 -4.63 -20.19
CA LYS A 149 -8.85 -3.58 -19.35
C LYS A 149 -7.84 -2.47 -19.12
N SER A 150 -8.34 -1.24 -19.15
CA SER A 150 -7.56 -0.06 -18.79
C SER A 150 -7.41 0.05 -17.28
N THR A 151 -6.31 0.66 -16.84
CA THR A 151 -6.10 1.02 -15.43
C THR A 151 -6.03 2.53 -15.32
N SER A 152 -6.98 3.14 -14.60
CA SER A 152 -6.94 4.57 -14.29
C SER A 152 -6.35 4.79 -12.89
N GLY A 153 -5.47 5.78 -12.78
CA GLY A 153 -4.94 6.28 -11.51
C GLY A 153 -5.38 7.72 -11.29
N THR A 154 -5.71 8.06 -10.05
CA THR A 154 -5.97 9.45 -9.63
C THR A 154 -5.13 9.78 -8.41
N CYS A 155 -4.83 11.06 -8.25
CA CYS A 155 -4.14 11.60 -7.09
C CYS A 155 -4.73 12.98 -6.79
N GLN A 156 -5.22 13.20 -5.58
CA GLN A 156 -5.73 14.50 -5.14
C GLN A 156 -4.84 15.07 -4.03
N LEU A 157 -4.39 16.30 -4.23
CA LEU A 157 -3.64 17.08 -3.27
C LEU A 157 -4.51 18.21 -2.72
N LEU A 158 -4.57 18.34 -1.40
CA LEU A 158 -5.09 19.53 -0.74
C LEU A 158 -3.91 20.38 -0.24
N GLY A 159 -3.62 21.46 -0.95
CA GLY A 159 -2.33 22.16 -0.83
C GLY A 159 -1.20 21.22 -1.25
N LYS A 160 -0.28 20.90 -0.34
CA LYS A 160 0.83 19.96 -0.58
C LYS A 160 0.56 18.55 -0.04
N ALA A 161 -0.63 18.32 0.53
CA ALA A 161 -0.94 17.08 1.22
C ALA A 161 -1.73 16.12 0.33
N LEU A 162 -1.24 14.88 0.21
CA LEU A 162 -1.97 13.80 -0.44
C LEU A 162 -3.16 13.36 0.40
N ILE A 163 -4.35 13.42 -0.19
CA ILE A 163 -5.60 13.04 0.48
C ILE A 163 -6.32 11.87 -0.21
N SER A 164 -6.03 11.58 -1.49
CA SER A 164 -6.55 10.43 -2.21
C SER A 164 -5.72 10.11 -3.45
#